data_AF-A0A7L2RI67-F1
#
_entry.id   AF-A0A7L2RI67-F1
#
_cell.length_a   1.000
_cell.length_b   1.000
_cell.length_c   1.000
_cell.angle_alpha   90.00
_cell.angle_beta   90.00
_cell.angle_gamma   90.00
#
_symmetry.space_group_name_H-M   'P 1'
#
loop_
_entity.id
_entity.type
_entity.pdbx_description
1 polymer ?
#
loop_
_entity_poly.entity_id
_entity_poly.type
_entity_poly.pdbx_seq_one_letter_code
_entity_poly.pdbx_strand_id
1 'polypeptide(L)'
;MSKSTGNFLTLTQAVDKFSADGMRLALADAGDTVEDANFVEAMADAGILRLYTWVEWVKEMIANRVSLRRGPANTFNDRVFASEMNAGVIKTDQNYEK
;
A
#
# COMPACT_ATOMS: atom_id res chain seq x y z
N MET A 1 -9.95 -21.92 -1.25
CA MET A 1 -8.97 -22.47 -0.28
C MET A 1 -9.49 -23.77 0.34
N SER A 2 -8.67 -24.83 0.44
CA SER A 2 -9.05 -26.12 1.03
C SER A 2 -7.93 -26.72 1.89
N LYS A 3 -8.29 -27.21 3.08
CA LYS A 3 -7.36 -27.91 4.00
C LYS A 3 -6.86 -29.23 3.41
N SER A 4 -7.71 -29.97 2.69
CA SER A 4 -7.39 -31.30 2.18
C SER A 4 -6.34 -31.28 1.06
N THR A 5 -6.16 -30.13 0.39
CA THR A 5 -5.16 -29.95 -0.67
C THR A 5 -3.91 -29.23 -0.18
N GLY A 6 -3.80 -28.96 1.12
CA GLY A 6 -2.71 -28.15 1.69
C GLY A 6 -2.77 -26.66 1.36
N ASN A 7 -3.83 -26.20 0.67
CA ASN A 7 -4.02 -24.81 0.27
C ASN A 7 -4.97 -24.08 1.24
N PHE A 8 -4.49 -23.85 2.46
CA PHE A 8 -5.28 -23.21 3.53
C PHE A 8 -4.38 -22.44 4.51
N LEU A 9 -4.82 -21.23 4.88
CA LEU A 9 -4.22 -20.43 5.94
C LEU A 9 -5.30 -20.05 6.95
N THR A 10 -5.04 -20.28 8.24
CA THR A 10 -5.85 -19.65 9.30
C THR A 10 -5.48 -18.18 9.44
N LEU A 11 -6.34 -17.38 10.07
CA LEU A 11 -6.05 -15.97 10.35
C LEU A 11 -4.74 -15.81 11.12
N THR A 12 -4.53 -16.60 12.18
CA THR A 12 -3.30 -16.56 12.98
C THR A 12 -2.08 -16.88 12.13
N GLN A 13 -2.13 -17.93 11.31
CA GLN A 13 -1.02 -18.29 10.42
C GLN A 13 -0.73 -17.19 9.40
N ALA A 14 -1.76 -16.57 8.83
CA ALA A 14 -1.60 -15.50 7.86
C ALA A 14 -0.98 -14.23 8.49
N VAL A 15 -1.41 -13.86 9.70
CA VAL A 15 -0.84 -12.73 10.45
C VAL A 15 0.61 -13.02 10.84
N ASP A 16 0.93 -14.23 11.31
CA ASP A 16 2.30 -14.61 11.65
C ASP A 16 3.22 -14.61 10.42
N LYS A 17 2.69 -14.97 9.25
CA LYS A 17 3.45 -15.03 8.00
C LYS A 17 3.65 -13.67 7.33
N PHE A 18 2.62 -12.84 7.29
CA PHE A 18 2.61 -11.60 6.48
C PHE A 18 2.51 -10.32 7.30
N SER A 19 2.49 -10.40 8.63
CA SER A 19 2.00 -9.35 9.54
C SER A 19 0.52 -9.01 9.32
N ALA A 20 -0.09 -8.35 10.31
CA ALA A 20 -1.47 -7.89 10.18
C ALA A 20 -1.64 -6.90 9.02
N ASP A 21 -0.69 -5.98 8.83
CA ASP A 21 -0.80 -4.93 7.81
C ASP A 21 -0.53 -5.47 6.40
N GLY A 22 0.47 -6.33 6.23
CA GLY A 22 0.74 -6.97 4.94
C GLY A 22 -0.41 -7.85 4.48
N MET A 23 -1.02 -8.61 5.39
CA MET A 23 -2.23 -9.39 5.09
C MET A 23 -3.40 -8.49 4.69
N ARG A 24 -3.69 -7.42 5.44
CA ARG A 24 -4.79 -6.49 5.14
C ARG A 24 -4.60 -5.79 3.79
N LEU A 25 -3.36 -5.45 3.44
CA LEU A 25 -3.05 -4.85 2.15
C LEU A 25 -3.34 -5.80 0.98
N ALA A 26 -2.94 -7.07 1.09
CA ALA A 26 -3.24 -8.08 0.08
C ALA A 26 -4.73 -8.42 0.01
N LEU A 27 -5.45 -8.37 1.14
CA LEU A 27 -6.90 -8.55 1.16
C LEU A 27 -7.65 -7.39 0.46
N ALA A 28 -7.15 -6.17 0.57
CA ALA A 28 -7.72 -5.02 -0.13
C ALA A 28 -7.57 -5.14 -1.67
N ASP A 29 -6.56 -5.87 -2.15
CA ASP A 29 -6.31 -6.15 -3.58
C ASP A 29 -6.99 -7.45 -4.06
N ALA A 30 -7.58 -8.24 -3.17
CA ALA A 30 -8.07 -9.58 -3.49
C ALA A 30 -9.31 -9.58 -4.41
N GLY A 31 -10.10 -8.49 -4.41
CA GLY A 31 -11.26 -8.32 -5.27
C GLY A 31 -12.38 -7.51 -4.61
N ASP A 32 -13.06 -6.71 -5.43
CA ASP A 32 -14.17 -5.81 -5.07
C ASP A 32 -15.47 -6.13 -5.83
N THR A 33 -15.51 -7.28 -6.53
CA THR A 33 -16.67 -7.71 -7.34
C THR A 33 -17.41 -8.89 -6.69
N VAL A 34 -18.45 -9.37 -7.36
CA VAL A 34 -19.22 -10.56 -6.94
C VAL A 34 -18.47 -11.87 -7.27
N GLU A 35 -17.48 -11.81 -8.17
CA GLU A 35 -16.64 -12.97 -8.52
C GLU A 35 -15.75 -13.40 -7.35
N ASP A 36 -15.26 -14.63 -7.40
CA ASP A 36 -14.39 -15.17 -6.36
C ASP A 36 -13.12 -14.33 -6.18
N ALA A 37 -12.98 -13.69 -5.01
CA ALA A 37 -11.79 -12.96 -4.63
C ALA A 37 -10.57 -13.88 -4.50
N ASN A 38 -9.39 -13.37 -4.84
CA ASN A 38 -8.15 -14.14 -4.89
C ASN A 38 -7.07 -13.54 -4.00
N PHE A 39 -6.74 -14.22 -2.91
CA PHE A 39 -5.60 -13.86 -2.07
C PHE A 39 -4.31 -14.47 -2.63
N VAL A 40 -3.40 -13.62 -3.09
CA VAL A 40 -2.11 -14.03 -3.67
C VAL A 40 -0.97 -13.72 -2.69
N GLU A 41 -0.33 -14.76 -2.15
CA GLU A 41 0.76 -14.60 -1.17
C GLU A 41 1.91 -13.74 -1.71
N ALA A 42 2.25 -13.86 -2.99
CA ALA A 42 3.29 -13.04 -3.61
C ALA A 42 2.95 -11.53 -3.61
N MET A 43 1.66 -11.17 -3.64
CA MET A 43 1.25 -9.77 -3.48
C MET A 43 1.37 -9.30 -2.03
N ALA A 44 1.12 -10.17 -1.06
CA ALA A 44 1.37 -9.86 0.35
C ALA A 44 2.87 -9.61 0.60
N ASP A 45 3.75 -10.46 0.07
CA ASP A 45 5.21 -10.28 0.18
C ASP A 45 5.67 -8.97 -0.47
N ALA A 46 5.21 -8.68 -1.68
CA ALA A 46 5.52 -7.42 -2.36
C ALA A 46 4.97 -6.20 -1.60
N GLY A 47 3.79 -6.34 -0.99
CA GLY A 47 3.16 -5.32 -0.14
C GLY A 47 4.00 -5.00 1.09
N ILE A 48 4.48 -6.03 1.80
CA ILE A 48 5.36 -5.87 2.97
C ILE A 48 6.64 -5.15 2.59
N LEU A 49 7.27 -5.54 1.48
CA LEU A 49 8.49 -4.87 0.99
C LEU A 49 8.24 -3.39 0.69
N ARG A 50 7.10 -3.05 0.07
CA ARG A 50 6.72 -1.65 -0.20
C ARG A 50 6.44 -0.87 1.09
N LEU A 51 5.78 -1.47 2.07
CA LEU A 51 5.54 -0.84 3.37
C LEU A 51 6.85 -0.57 4.10
N TYR A 52 7.77 -1.54 4.10
CA TYR A 52 9.08 -1.39 4.72
C TYR A 52 9.90 -0.27 4.07
N THR A 53 10.02 -0.27 2.74
CA THR A 53 10.78 0.77 2.02
C THR A 53 10.14 2.15 2.18
N TRP A 54 8.81 2.23 2.23
CA TRP A 54 8.10 3.48 2.53
C TRP A 54 8.44 4.02 3.93
N VAL A 55 8.41 3.17 4.96
CA VAL A 55 8.76 3.57 6.33
C VAL A 55 10.21 4.06 6.42
N GLU A 56 11.14 3.34 5.79
CA GLU A 56 12.54 3.77 5.74
C GLU A 56 12.71 5.10 5.00
N TRP A 57 12.00 5.28 3.88
CA TRP A 57 12.02 6.54 3.13
C TRP A 57 11.48 7.71 3.96
N VAL A 58 10.39 7.52 4.72
CA VAL A 58 9.86 8.56 5.62
C VAL A 58 10.89 8.94 6.69
N LYS A 59 11.56 7.96 7.31
CA LYS A 59 12.64 8.21 8.27
C LYS A 59 13.78 9.00 7.63
N GLU A 60 14.19 8.62 6.43
CA GLU A 60 15.23 9.31 5.66
C GLU A 60 14.85 10.76 5.37
N MET A 61 13.62 11.02 4.88
CA MET A 61 13.15 12.37 4.57
C MET A 61 13.10 13.27 5.80
N ILE A 62 12.74 12.72 6.97
CA ILE A 62 12.77 13.45 8.24
C ILE A 62 14.22 13.77 8.64
N ALA A 63 15.12 12.79 8.58
CA ALA A 63 16.54 12.98 8.92
C ALA A 63 17.22 14.01 8.00
N ASN A 64 16.86 13.99 6.70
CA ASN A 64 17.41 14.88 5.68
C ASN A 64 16.60 16.15 5.45
N ARG A 65 15.68 16.52 6.36
CA ARG A 65 14.81 17.70 6.19
C ARG A 65 15.56 18.98 5.84
N VAL A 66 16.78 19.16 6.35
CA VAL A 66 17.60 20.36 6.12
C VAL A 66 18.13 20.48 4.69
N SER A 67 18.28 19.37 3.96
CA SER A 67 18.78 19.34 2.58
C SER A 67 17.67 19.55 1.55
N LEU A 68 16.40 19.48 1.96
CA LEU A 68 15.26 19.75 1.09
C LEU A 68 15.26 21.21 0.62
N ARG A 69 14.87 21.41 -0.63
CA ARG A 69 14.79 22.74 -1.25
C ARG A 69 13.89 23.66 -0.43
N ARG A 70 14.39 24.84 -0.11
CA ARG A 70 13.65 25.90 0.60
C ARG A 70 13.11 26.93 -0.39
N GLY A 71 12.10 27.70 0.03
CA GLY A 71 11.45 28.73 -0.78
C GLY A 71 10.21 28.21 -1.53
N PRO A 72 9.69 28.97 -2.52
CA PRO A 72 8.43 28.63 -3.18
C PRO A 72 8.53 27.34 -4.00
N ALA A 73 7.52 26.47 -3.92
CA ALA A 73 7.40 25.28 -4.76
C ALA A 73 6.70 25.62 -6.09
N ASN A 74 7.44 26.26 -7.00
CA ASN A 74 6.90 26.86 -8.23
C ASN A 74 7.48 26.27 -9.52
N THR A 75 8.34 25.25 -9.43
CA THR A 75 8.86 24.57 -10.62
C THR A 75 7.73 23.86 -11.37
N PHE A 76 7.95 23.54 -12.64
CA PHE A 76 6.98 22.77 -13.42
C PHE A 76 6.65 21.44 -12.72
N ASN A 77 7.68 20.72 -12.25
CA ASN A 77 7.51 19.42 -11.58
C ASN A 77 6.77 19.55 -10.24
N ASP A 78 6.99 20.63 -9.48
CA ASP A 78 6.25 20.87 -8.23
C ASP A 78 4.73 20.96 -8.49
N ARG A 79 4.35 21.68 -9.55
CA ARG A 79 2.93 21.87 -9.91
C ARG A 79 2.30 20.59 -10.42
N VAL A 80 3.03 19.83 -11.23
CA VAL A 80 2.57 18.53 -11.75
C VAL A 80 2.33 17.58 -10.58
N PHE A 81 3.33 17.39 -9.72
CA PHE A 81 3.23 16.46 -8.59
C PHE A 81 2.12 16.86 -7.60
N ALA A 82 1.99 18.15 -7.27
CA ALA A 82 0.90 18.63 -6.42
C ALA A 82 -0.49 18.37 -7.04
N SER A 83 -0.63 18.54 -8.35
CA SER A 83 -1.89 18.26 -9.06
C SER A 83 -2.21 16.76 -9.08
N GLU A 84 -1.21 15.91 -9.32
CA GLU A 84 -1.37 14.45 -9.27
C GLU A 84 -1.74 13.95 -7.88
N MET A 85 -1.12 14.49 -6.81
CA MET A 85 -1.50 14.18 -5.44
C MET A 85 -2.97 14.53 -5.16
N ASN A 86 -3.40 15.74 -5.54
CA ASN A 86 -4.78 16.17 -5.35
C ASN A 86 -5.77 15.28 -6.13
N ALA A 87 -5.43 14.92 -7.37
CA ALA A 87 -6.23 14.00 -8.16
C ALA A 87 -6.30 12.60 -7.54
N GLY A 88 -5.19 12.13 -6.94
CA GLY A 88 -5.13 10.88 -6.19
C GLY A 88 -6.08 10.89 -4.99
N VAL A 89 -6.02 11.93 -4.15
CA VAL A 89 -6.89 12.08 -2.97
C VAL A 89 -8.37 12.00 -3.36
N ILE A 90 -8.79 12.75 -4.39
CA ILE A 90 -10.20 12.76 -4.83
C ILE A 90 -10.63 11.37 -5.32
N LYS A 91 -9.80 10.70 -6.12
CA LYS A 91 -10.12 9.35 -6.64
C LYS A 91 -10.20 8.32 -5.52
N THR A 92 -9.30 8.40 -4.55
CA THR A 92 -9.28 7.49 -3.39
C THR A 92 -10.52 7.68 -2.52
N ASP A 93 -10.92 8.92 -2.25
CA ASP A 93 -12.14 9.24 -1.50
C ASP A 93 -13.38 8.65 -2.18
N GLN A 94 -13.54 8.89 -3.48
CA GLN A 94 -14.62 8.34 -4.29
C GLN A 94 -14.65 6.81 -4.34
N ASN A 95 -13.50 6.15 -4.24
CA ASN A 95 -13.44 4.68 -4.22
C ASN A 95 -13.75 4.11 -2.83
N TYR A 96 -13.53 4.87 -1.75
CA TYR A 96 -13.93 4.46 -0.41
C TYR A 96 -15.41 4.70 -0.11
N GLU A 97 -16.03 5.70 -0.74
CA GLU A 97 -17.47 5.98 -0.58
C GLU A 97 -18.39 5.05 -1.39
N LYS A 98 -17.85 4.36 -2.40
CA LYS A 98 -18.58 3.37 -3.20
C LYS A 98 -18.70 2.03 -2.49
#